data_AF-A0A357FVA7-F1
#
_entry.id   AF-A0A357FVA7-F1
#
_cell.length_a   1.000
_cell.length_b   1.000
_cell.length_c   1.000
_cell.angle_alpha   90.00
_cell.angle_beta   90.00
_cell.angle_gamma   90.00
#
_symmetry.space_group_name_H-M   'P 1'
#
loop_
_entity.id
_entity.type
_entity.pdbx_description
1 polymer ?
#
loop_
_entity_poly.entity_id
_entity_poly.type
_entity_poly.pdbx_seq_one_letter_code
_entity_poly.pdbx_strand_id
1 'polypeptide(L)'
;MRFILFLCAWLLPLFVIASLAPEVSLRLIEGTYRPGDIVELQAEMRGMDYAEFELHVPANAQLHFVTLTREPVRYVEGLYIQRVLLQLQPLSVGDFDLNGIAVTIAQDGVTRE
;
A
#
# COMPACT_ATOMS: atom_id res chain seq x y z
N MET A 1 36.69 41.49 26.55
CA MET A 1 35.38 41.68 27.21
C MET A 1 34.31 41.45 26.14
N ARG A 2 33.55 40.35 26.28
CA ARG A 2 32.21 39.99 25.74
C ARG A 2 31.80 40.53 24.36
N PHE A 3 31.52 39.63 23.41
CA PHE A 3 30.31 39.58 22.55
C PHE A 3 30.55 38.70 21.30
N ILE A 4 30.93 37.42 21.48
CA ILE A 4 30.82 36.40 20.42
C ILE A 4 30.11 35.20 21.03
N LEU A 5 28.83 35.38 21.36
CA LEU A 5 27.99 34.32 21.94
C LEU A 5 26.54 34.41 21.43
N PHE A 6 26.31 35.07 20.29
CA PHE A 6 24.95 35.30 19.77
C PHE A 6 24.70 34.74 18.36
N LEU A 7 25.64 33.97 17.79
CA LEU A 7 25.50 33.45 16.43
C LEU A 7 25.33 31.92 16.32
N CYS A 8 25.12 31.21 17.43
CA CYS A 8 24.94 29.75 17.43
C CYS A 8 23.53 29.27 17.77
N ALA A 9 22.57 30.18 18.04
CA ALA A 9 21.20 29.81 18.35
C ALA A 9 20.30 29.61 17.10
N TRP A 10 20.82 29.84 15.89
CA TRP A 10 20.06 29.83 14.63
C TRP A 10 20.47 28.72 13.66
N LEU A 11 21.09 27.66 14.20
CA LEU A 11 21.46 26.44 13.48
C LEU A 11 20.95 25.22 14.25
N LEU A 12 19.72 25.27 14.78
CA LEU A 12 19.00 24.03 15.02
C LEU A 12 18.67 23.46 13.65
N PRO A 13 19.23 22.30 13.26
CA PRO A 13 18.72 21.60 12.10
C PRO A 13 17.28 21.25 12.47
N LEU A 14 16.33 21.88 11.77
CA LEU A 14 15.01 21.32 11.59
C LEU A 14 15.22 19.96 10.89
N PHE A 15 15.56 18.94 11.66
CA PHE A 15 15.28 17.56 11.29
C PHE A 15 13.76 17.43 11.30
N VAL A 16 13.14 18.00 10.27
CA VAL A 16 11.85 17.54 9.80
C VAL A 16 12.14 16.12 9.35
N ILE A 17 11.90 15.17 10.26
CA ILE A 17 11.71 13.78 9.89
C ILE A 17 10.42 13.82 9.09
N ALA A 18 10.54 14.02 7.77
CA ALA A 18 9.45 13.76 6.87
C ALA A 18 9.17 12.27 7.03
N SER A 19 8.15 11.91 7.81
CA SER A 19 7.64 10.56 7.79
C SER A 19 7.15 10.35 6.36
N LEU A 20 7.91 9.55 5.61
CA LEU A 20 7.48 9.11 4.30
C LEU A 20 6.17 8.37 4.51
N ALA A 21 5.09 8.85 3.89
CA ALA A 21 3.81 8.19 3.96
C ALA A 21 3.97 6.72 3.51
N PRO A 22 3.25 5.77 4.13
CA PRO A 22 3.32 4.38 3.72
C PRO A 22 3.03 4.26 2.22
N GLU A 23 3.93 3.61 1.48
CA GLU A 23 3.79 3.43 0.05
C GLU A 23 3.05 2.11 -0.20
N VAL A 24 1.96 2.17 -0.97
CA VAL A 24 1.20 0.99 -1.39
C VAL A 24 1.46 0.74 -2.86
N SER A 25 1.98 -0.45 -3.15
CA SER A 25 2.23 -0.92 -4.51
C SER A 25 1.18 -1.97 -4.89
N LEU A 26 0.66 -1.87 -6.11
CA LEU A 26 -0.23 -2.85 -6.70
C LEU A 26 0.52 -3.59 -7.80
N ARG A 27 0.47 -4.91 -7.77
CA ARG A 27 1.06 -5.78 -8.79
C ARG A 27 0.04 -6.81 -9.21
N LEU A 28 -0.38 -6.72 -10.46
CA LEU A 28 -1.06 -7.82 -11.13
C LEU A 28 0.02 -8.75 -11.68
N ILE A 29 -0.15 -10.06 -11.51
CA ILE A 29 0.65 -11.01 -12.28
C ILE A 29 0.09 -10.94 -13.71
N GLU A 30 0.88 -10.48 -14.67
CA GLU A 30 0.42 -10.41 -16.06
C GLU A 30 0.46 -11.80 -16.71
N GLY A 31 -0.55 -12.10 -17.51
CA GLY A 31 -0.66 -13.39 -18.20
C GLY A 31 -1.86 -13.46 -19.15
N THR A 32 -1.90 -14.52 -19.95
CA THR A 32 -3.10 -14.86 -20.72
C THR A 32 -4.00 -15.73 -19.86
N TYR A 33 -5.16 -15.20 -19.49
CA TYR A 33 -6.13 -15.89 -18.64
C TYR A 33 -7.31 -16.41 -19.45
N ARG A 34 -7.75 -17.62 -19.10
CA ARG A 34 -8.98 -18.21 -19.63
C ARG A 34 -10.11 -18.07 -18.60
N PRO A 35 -11.38 -18.12 -19.04
CA PRO A 35 -12.50 -18.23 -18.13
C PRO A 35 -12.30 -19.42 -17.19
N GLY A 36 -12.43 -19.17 -15.89
CA GLY A 36 -12.20 -20.17 -14.86
C GLY A 36 -10.79 -20.17 -14.24
N ASP A 37 -9.80 -19.52 -14.87
CA ASP A 37 -8.46 -19.37 -14.28
C ASP A 37 -8.49 -18.46 -13.04
N ILE A 38 -7.46 -18.55 -12.20
CA ILE A 38 -7.27 -17.63 -11.08
C ILE A 38 -6.25 -16.56 -11.47
N VAL A 39 -6.70 -15.32 -11.41
CA VAL A 39 -5.88 -14.11 -11.50
C VAL A 39 -5.57 -13.66 -10.08
N GLU A 40 -4.31 -13.30 -9.82
CA GLU A 40 -3.88 -12.79 -8.53
C GLU A 40 -3.40 -11.34 -8.63
N LEU A 41 -4.01 -10.49 -7.83
CA LEU A 41 -3.59 -9.12 -7.59
C LEU A 41 -2.96 -9.04 -6.20
N GLN A 42 -1.72 -8.57 -6.16
CA GLN A 42 -0.99 -8.35 -4.93
C GLN A 42 -0.98 -6.86 -4.60
N ALA A 43 -1.45 -6.50 -3.40
CA ALA A 43 -1.22 -5.19 -2.81
C ALA A 43 -0.18 -5.30 -1.69
N GLU A 44 0.86 -4.50 -1.74
CA GLU A 44 1.90 -4.49 -0.71
C GLU A 44 2.17 -3.06 -0.23
N MET A 45 1.99 -2.86 1.08
CA MET A 45 2.32 -1.61 1.77
C MET A 45 3.66 -1.75 2.48
N ARG A 46 4.50 -0.71 2.37
CA ARG A 46 5.76 -0.59 3.11
C ARG A 46 5.84 0.76 3.82
N GLY A 47 6.25 0.77 5.08
CA GLY A 47 6.39 2.00 5.87
C GLY A 47 7.33 1.82 7.06
N MET A 48 7.93 2.93 7.53
CA MET A 48 8.78 2.91 8.74
C MET A 48 7.95 2.78 10.02
N ASP A 49 6.75 3.35 10.01
CA ASP A 49 5.79 3.28 11.10
C ASP A 49 4.75 2.19 10.82
N TYR A 50 4.19 1.63 11.88
CA TYR A 50 3.07 0.71 11.73
C TYR A 50 1.84 1.47 11.25
N ALA A 51 1.26 1.00 10.16
CA ALA A 51 -0.03 1.41 9.66
C ALA A 51 -0.78 0.17 9.19
N GLU A 52 -2.11 0.23 9.16
CA GLU A 52 -2.95 -0.78 8.52
C GLU A 52 -3.49 -0.23 7.21
N PHE A 53 -3.64 -1.08 6.20
CA PHE A 53 -4.34 -0.70 4.99
C PHE A 53 -5.48 -1.65 4.65
N GLU A 54 -6.52 -1.09 4.06
CA GLU A 54 -7.66 -1.80 3.50
C GLU A 54 -7.70 -1.57 1.99
N LEU A 55 -7.88 -2.66 1.24
CA LEU A 55 -7.98 -2.64 -0.22
C LEU A 55 -9.45 -2.65 -0.62
N HIS A 56 -9.90 -1.60 -1.31
CA HIS A 56 -11.24 -1.51 -1.86
C HIS A 56 -11.20 -1.83 -3.36
N VAL A 57 -11.83 -2.94 -3.73
CA VAL A 57 -11.90 -3.37 -5.13
C VAL A 57 -13.33 -3.20 -5.64
N PRO A 58 -13.53 -2.45 -6.73
CA PRO A 58 -14.86 -2.25 -7.28
C PRO A 58 -15.40 -3.55 -7.88
N ALA A 59 -16.73 -3.69 -7.84
CA ALA A 59 -17.40 -4.78 -8.52
C ALA A 59 -17.14 -4.71 -10.03
N ASN A 60 -16.81 -5.84 -10.64
CA ASN A 60 -16.54 -5.96 -12.07
C ASN A 60 -17.39 -7.11 -12.66
N ALA A 61 -18.09 -6.84 -13.77
CA ALA A 61 -19.00 -7.82 -14.38
C ALA A 61 -18.28 -9.00 -15.07
N GLN A 62 -17.00 -8.86 -15.39
CA GLN A 62 -16.16 -9.86 -16.06
C GLN A 62 -15.32 -10.69 -15.08
N LEU A 63 -15.29 -10.32 -13.79
CA LEU A 63 -14.47 -10.95 -12.77
C LEU A 63 -15.31 -11.37 -11.56
N HIS A 64 -15.22 -12.64 -11.19
CA HIS A 64 -15.78 -13.15 -9.96
C HIS A 64 -14.76 -13.03 -8.82
N PHE A 65 -15.19 -12.47 -7.69
CA PHE A 65 -14.39 -12.46 -6.47
C PHE A 65 -14.29 -13.88 -5.91
N VAL A 66 -13.07 -14.36 -5.69
CA VAL A 66 -12.82 -15.68 -5.12
C VAL A 66 -12.44 -15.56 -3.65
N THR A 67 -11.37 -14.82 -3.37
CA THR A 67 -10.90 -14.62 -1.99
C THR A 67 -10.04 -13.37 -1.85
N LEU A 68 -9.97 -12.86 -0.63
CA LEU A 68 -9.02 -11.84 -0.20
C LEU A 68 -8.30 -12.37 1.04
N THR A 69 -6.99 -12.48 0.96
CA THR A 69 -6.13 -13.01 2.03
C THR A 69 -5.18 -11.93 2.50
N ARG A 70 -5.22 -11.60 3.79
CA ARG A 70 -4.25 -10.72 4.43
C ARG A 70 -3.12 -11.56 5.02
N GLU A 71 -1.89 -11.32 4.56
CA GLU A 71 -0.72 -11.98 5.13
C GLU A 71 -0.36 -11.37 6.50
N PRO A 72 0.28 -12.13 7.41
CA PRO A 72 0.83 -11.59 8.62
C PRO A 72 1.83 -10.46 8.35
N VAL A 73 1.76 -9.40 9.16
CA VAL A 73 2.69 -8.27 9.07
C VAL A 73 4.12 -8.74 9.32
N ARG A 74 5.05 -8.28 8.49
CA ARG A 74 6.48 -8.58 8.63
C ARG A 74 7.24 -7.30 8.94
N TYR A 75 8.30 -7.41 9.74
CA TYR A 75 9.24 -6.32 9.99
C TYR A 75 10.60 -6.71 9.42
N VAL A 76 11.03 -6.02 8.37
CA VAL A 76 12.24 -6.35 7.59
C VAL A 76 12.99 -5.06 7.30
N GLU A 77 14.30 -5.04 7.62
CA GLU A 77 15.18 -3.91 7.30
C GLU A 77 14.68 -2.54 7.81
N GLY A 78 14.02 -2.53 8.97
CA GLY A 78 13.48 -1.30 9.56
C GLY A 78 12.09 -0.88 9.05
N LEU A 79 11.47 -1.68 8.18
CA LEU A 79 10.17 -1.40 7.57
C LEU A 79 9.11 -2.42 8.00
N TYR A 80 7.92 -1.94 8.29
CA TYR A 80 6.70 -2.74 8.33
C TYR A 80 6.24 -3.02 6.91
N ILE A 81 6.04 -4.30 6.61
CA ILE A 81 5.55 -4.80 5.33
C ILE A 81 4.22 -5.51 5.57
N GLN A 82 3.17 -5.02 4.92
CA GLN A 82 1.85 -5.65 4.89
C GLN A 82 1.50 -6.07 3.47
N ARG A 83 0.93 -7.26 3.31
CA ARG A 83 0.52 -7.76 1.99
C ARG A 83 -0.90 -8.29 2.03
N VAL A 84 -1.65 -7.96 0.97
CA VAL A 84 -2.97 -8.52 0.68
C VAL A 84 -2.92 -9.16 -0.69
N LEU A 85 -3.41 -10.40 -0.77
CA LEU A 85 -3.58 -11.15 -2.00
C LEU A 85 -5.07 -11.20 -2.32
N LEU A 86 -5.44 -10.69 -3.49
CA LEU A 86 -6.78 -10.75 -4.02
C LEU A 86 -6.80 -11.73 -5.19
N GLN A 87 -7.67 -12.72 -5.10
CA GLN A 87 -7.87 -13.71 -6.16
C GLN A 87 -9.21 -13.50 -6.83
N LEU A 88 -9.14 -13.39 -8.15
CA LEU A 88 -10.27 -13.11 -9.04
C LEU A 88 -10.33 -14.18 -10.12
N GLN A 89 -11.53 -14.51 -10.57
CA GLN A 89 -11.75 -15.48 -11.64
C GLN A 89 -12.43 -14.80 -12.83
N PRO A 90 -11.81 -14.78 -14.03
CA PRO A 90 -12.47 -14.32 -15.24
C PRO A 90 -13.67 -15.17 -15.59
N LEU A 91 -14.78 -14.51 -15.91
CA LEU A 91 -16.05 -15.15 -16.27
C LEU A 91 -16.22 -15.33 -17.78
N SER A 92 -15.50 -14.55 -18.58
CA SER A 92 -15.62 -14.51 -20.04
C SER A 92 -14.25 -14.31 -20.71
N VAL A 93 -14.15 -14.72 -21.97
CA VAL A 93 -12.96 -14.48 -22.80
C VAL A 93 -12.92 -13.00 -23.21
N GLY A 94 -11.73 -12.42 -23.22
CA GLY A 94 -11.49 -11.04 -23.66
C GLY A 94 -10.68 -10.26 -22.62
N ASP A 95 -10.48 -8.98 -22.90
CA ASP A 95 -9.81 -8.08 -21.98
C ASP A 95 -10.78 -7.68 -20.86
N PHE A 96 -10.23 -7.51 -19.66
CA PHE A 96 -10.91 -6.92 -18.52
C PHE A 96 -10.06 -5.80 -17.95
N ASP A 97 -10.72 -4.84 -17.30
CA ASP A 97 -10.06 -3.71 -16.67
C ASP A 97 -10.44 -3.61 -15.19
N LEU A 98 -9.44 -3.39 -14.35
CA LEU A 98 -9.57 -3.22 -12.91
C LEU A 98 -9.21 -1.78 -12.53
N ASN A 99 -10.05 -0.85 -12.97
CA ASN A 99 -9.94 0.56 -12.64
C ASN A 99 -10.58 0.90 -11.30
N GLY A 100 -10.09 1.94 -10.64
CA GLY A 100 -10.71 2.50 -9.44
C GLY A 100 -10.49 1.67 -8.17
N ILE A 101 -9.44 0.84 -8.14
CA ILE A 101 -8.95 0.24 -6.91
C ILE A 101 -8.49 1.37 -5.98
N ALA A 102 -9.07 1.43 -4.79
CA ALA A 102 -8.75 2.41 -3.77
C ALA A 102 -8.11 1.74 -2.56
N VAL A 103 -7.32 2.50 -1.81
CA VAL A 103 -6.66 2.01 -0.60
C VAL A 103 -6.90 3.01 0.51
N THR A 104 -7.36 2.51 1.65
CA THR A 104 -7.49 3.31 2.87
C THR A 104 -6.37 2.92 3.82
N ILE A 105 -5.63 3.90 4.34
CA ILE A 105 -4.53 3.69 5.29
C ILE A 105 -4.92 4.26 6.64
N ALA A 106 -4.87 3.45 7.70
CA ALA A 106 -5.06 3.85 9.08
C ALA A 106 -3.72 3.82 9.83
N GLN A 107 -3.27 4.97 10.31
CA GLN A 107 -2.04 5.12 11.10
C GLN A 107 -2.36 5.86 12.39
N ASP A 108 -2.03 5.28 13.55
CA ASP A 108 -2.27 5.88 14.88
C ASP A 108 -3.71 6.41 15.10
N GLY A 109 -4.69 5.74 14.50
CA GLY A 109 -6.11 6.14 14.56
C GLY A 109 -6.53 7.27 13.61
N VAL A 110 -5.61 7.75 12.75
CA VAL A 110 -5.89 8.70 11.67
C VAL A 110 -6.00 7.95 10.34
N THR A 111 -7.14 8.09 9.68
CA THR A 111 -7.42 7.49 8.37
C THR A 111 -7.03 8.44 7.24
N ARG A 112 -6.37 7.92 6.20
CA ARG A 112 -6.06 8.62 4.94
C ARG A 112 -6.57 7.78 3.79
N GLU A 113 -7.23 8.42 2.83
CA GLU A 113 -7.68 7.84 1.56
C GLU A 113 -6.65 8.08 0.44
#